data_AF-A0AAJ8B8E2-F1
#
_entry.id   AF-A0AAJ8B8E2-F1
#
_cell.length_a   1.000
_cell.length_b   1.000
_cell.length_c   1.000
_cell.angle_alpha   90.00
_cell.angle_beta   90.00
_cell.angle_gamma   90.00
#
_symmetry.space_group_name_H-M   'P 1'
#
loop_
_entity.id
_entity.type
_entity.pdbx_description
1 polymer ?
#
loop_
_entity_poly.entity_id
_entity_poly.type
_entity_poly.pdbx_seq_one_letter_code
_entity_poly.pdbx_strand_id
1 'polypeptide(L)'
;MLIGKACRFVGRVRPFVVTPSACFFTSSNMAKSKFEYVRNFETDDTCLRNCYIVVRLDGRNFHKFAEQHKFTKPNDNRALGLMSRSAHSVMEELEDIVIAYGQSDEFSFVFKRTSTWFKRRASKLMTHVTSQFSSSYVFYWREFFGDQPLLFPPSFDGRVVLYPSNRNLRDYLSWRQADCHINNLYNTVFWTLVQKGGLTTVQAEDRLKLPLTDTAVHWKSVRPPLGCEGNLDDVMTADELWKCSFWPT
;
A
#
# COMPACT_ATOMS: atom_id res chain seq x y z
N MET A 1 17.84 -16.92 15.03
CA MET A 1 18.84 -15.83 15.01
C MET A 1 18.16 -14.61 15.63
N LEU A 2 18.44 -14.30 16.90
CA LEU A 2 17.88 -13.12 17.58
C LEU A 2 18.82 -11.95 17.35
N ILE A 3 18.34 -10.90 16.69
CA ILE A 3 19.07 -9.64 16.53
C ILE A 3 18.49 -8.67 17.56
N GLY A 4 19.14 -8.55 18.71
CA GLY A 4 18.75 -7.63 19.78
C GLY A 4 19.91 -6.69 20.13
N LYS A 5 19.61 -5.45 20.52
CA LYS A 5 20.62 -4.53 21.08
C LYS A 5 21.01 -5.01 22.48
N ALA A 6 22.28 -5.36 22.66
CA ALA A 6 22.79 -5.89 23.92
C ALA A 6 22.82 -4.81 25.02
N CYS A 7 22.06 -5.03 26.10
CA CYS A 7 22.24 -4.32 27.36
C CYS A 7 23.07 -5.22 28.30
N ARG A 8 24.28 -4.79 28.68
CA ARG A 8 25.17 -5.55 29.56
C ARG A 8 24.75 -5.35 31.01
N PHE A 9 24.28 -6.41 31.67
CA PHE A 9 24.19 -6.46 33.13
C PHE A 9 25.30 -7.36 33.67
N VAL A 10 26.16 -6.79 34.52
CA VAL A 10 27.20 -7.50 35.26
C VAL A 10 26.59 -8.00 36.57
N GLY A 11 26.62 -9.31 36.80
CA GLY A 11 26.14 -9.94 38.02
C GLY A 11 27.04 -11.10 38.44
N ARG A 12 27.58 -11.01 39.65
CA ARG A 12 28.59 -11.88 40.28
C ARG A 12 27.96 -13.19 40.78
N VAL A 13 28.58 -14.33 40.47
CA VAL A 13 28.15 -15.68 40.91
C VAL A 13 28.85 -16.07 42.22
N ARG A 14 28.13 -16.72 43.15
CA ARG A 14 28.69 -17.54 44.25
C ARG A 14 28.22 -18.99 44.09
N PRO A 15 29.04 -20.02 44.39
CA PRO A 15 28.64 -21.40 44.24
C PRO A 15 27.98 -21.93 45.53
N PHE A 16 26.94 -22.73 45.39
CA PHE A 16 26.42 -23.57 46.47
C PHE A 16 26.30 -25.00 45.93
N VAL A 17 26.86 -25.96 46.67
CA VAL A 17 26.93 -27.38 46.35
C VAL A 17 25.70 -28.08 46.91
N VAL A 18 24.99 -28.88 46.11
CA VAL A 18 23.98 -29.84 46.59
C VAL A 18 24.13 -31.16 45.82
N THR A 19 24.19 -32.25 46.57
CA THR A 19 24.32 -33.66 46.17
C THR A 19 23.02 -34.25 45.59
N PRO A 20 23.08 -35.36 44.83
CA PRO A 20 21.96 -35.84 44.03
C PRO A 20 21.09 -36.86 44.79
N SER A 21 19.78 -36.80 44.58
CA SER A 21 18.89 -37.94 44.80
C SER A 21 17.95 -38.06 43.61
N ALA A 22 18.08 -39.18 42.91
CA ALA A 22 17.38 -39.52 41.70
C ALA A 22 15.94 -39.92 42.00
N CYS A 23 15.00 -39.37 41.22
CA CYS A 23 13.74 -40.03 40.90
C CYS A 23 13.47 -39.76 39.42
N PHE A 24 13.80 -40.74 38.58
CA PHE A 24 13.48 -40.72 37.15
C PHE A 24 11.98 -40.98 36.96
N PHE A 25 11.19 -39.92 36.91
CA PHE A 25 9.93 -39.94 36.17
C PHE A 25 10.21 -39.35 34.79
N THR A 26 10.52 -40.20 33.81
CA THR A 26 10.62 -39.76 32.42
C THR A 26 9.21 -39.60 31.84
N SER A 27 8.51 -38.56 32.29
CA SER A 27 7.51 -37.90 31.46
C SER A 27 8.27 -37.38 30.24
N SER A 28 8.03 -37.97 29.07
CA SER A 28 8.51 -37.44 27.80
C SER A 28 7.85 -36.09 27.53
N ASN A 29 8.32 -35.04 28.20
CA ASN A 29 7.96 -33.67 27.90
C ASN A 29 8.48 -33.39 26.50
N MET A 30 7.57 -33.33 25.53
CA MET A 30 7.92 -32.96 24.16
C MET A 30 8.69 -31.64 24.19
N ALA A 31 9.87 -31.62 23.55
CA ALA A 31 10.64 -30.39 23.44
C ALA A 31 9.75 -29.29 22.82
N LYS A 32 9.71 -28.11 23.47
CA LYS A 32 8.88 -26.92 23.22
C LYS A 32 7.56 -26.78 24.00
N SER A 33 7.03 -27.81 24.66
CA SER A 33 5.78 -27.69 25.44
C SER A 33 5.85 -26.64 26.55
N LYS A 34 7.03 -26.46 27.18
CA LYS A 34 7.29 -25.43 28.21
C LYS A 34 6.97 -24.00 27.76
N PHE A 35 7.08 -23.71 26.46
CA PHE A 35 6.87 -22.37 25.91
C PHE A 35 5.61 -22.25 25.07
N GLU A 36 4.80 -23.31 24.94
CA GLU A 36 3.63 -23.31 24.07
C GLU A 36 2.55 -22.32 24.50
N TYR A 37 2.44 -22.04 25.80
CA TYR A 37 1.50 -21.07 26.35
C TYR A 37 1.59 -19.68 25.71
N VAL A 38 2.74 -19.31 25.13
CA VAL A 38 2.91 -18.00 24.48
C VAL A 38 2.03 -17.84 23.24
N ARG A 39 1.61 -18.94 22.60
CA ARG A 39 0.67 -18.92 21.48
C ARG A 39 -0.71 -18.39 21.87
N ASN A 40 -1.09 -18.52 23.14
CA ASN A 40 -2.39 -18.06 23.62
C ASN A 40 -2.49 -16.51 23.67
N PHE A 41 -1.37 -15.79 23.52
CA PHE A 41 -1.38 -14.33 23.38
C PHE A 41 -1.64 -13.88 21.93
N GLU A 42 -1.70 -14.80 20.95
CA GLU A 42 -2.10 -14.44 19.59
C GLU A 42 -3.58 -14.07 19.57
N THR A 43 -3.88 -12.83 19.14
CA THR A 43 -5.26 -12.35 18.99
C THR A 43 -5.85 -12.84 17.67
N ASP A 44 -7.09 -13.33 17.70
CA ASP A 44 -7.85 -13.62 16.49
C ASP A 44 -8.37 -12.31 15.85
N ASP A 45 -8.00 -12.10 14.59
CA ASP A 45 -8.29 -10.90 13.81
C ASP A 45 -9.11 -11.22 12.56
N THR A 46 -10.01 -12.21 12.69
CA THR A 46 -10.90 -12.64 11.62
C THR A 46 -11.89 -11.54 11.21
N CYS A 47 -11.87 -11.17 9.94
CA CYS A 47 -12.77 -10.18 9.36
C CYS A 47 -14.23 -10.68 9.30
N LEU A 48 -15.16 -9.75 9.53
CA LEU A 48 -16.60 -10.02 9.47
C LEU A 48 -17.01 -10.68 8.14
N ARG A 49 -17.86 -11.71 8.22
CA ARG A 49 -18.35 -12.46 7.05
C ARG A 49 -19.32 -11.59 6.23
N ASN A 50 -19.46 -11.92 4.94
CA ASN A 50 -20.34 -11.21 4.01
C ASN A 50 -20.04 -9.71 3.87
N CYS A 51 -18.81 -9.30 4.20
CA CYS A 51 -18.30 -7.95 3.95
C CYS A 51 -17.16 -8.03 2.93
N TYR A 52 -17.07 -7.03 2.07
CA TYR A 52 -15.86 -6.80 1.28
C TYR A 52 -14.70 -6.50 2.21
N ILE A 53 -13.53 -7.02 1.85
CA ILE A 53 -12.29 -6.73 2.54
C ILE A 53 -11.46 -5.88 1.61
N VAL A 54 -11.13 -4.67 2.02
CA VAL A 54 -10.26 -3.78 1.26
C VAL A 54 -8.93 -3.70 1.97
N VAL A 55 -7.87 -4.08 1.27
CA VAL A 55 -6.50 -3.90 1.72
C VAL A 55 -5.92 -2.72 0.97
N ARG A 56 -5.67 -1.62 1.68
CA ARG A 56 -5.03 -0.44 1.10
C ARG A 56 -3.56 -0.40 1.48
N LEU A 57 -2.71 -0.23 0.48
CA LEU A 57 -1.28 0.03 0.60
C LEU A 57 -0.98 1.50 0.36
N ASP A 58 0.01 2.03 1.08
CA ASP A 58 0.48 3.41 0.98
C ASP A 58 2.02 3.46 1.08
N GLY A 59 2.67 4.18 0.17
CA GLY A 59 4.12 4.32 0.12
C GLY A 59 4.69 5.08 1.32
N ARG A 60 5.47 4.41 2.18
CA ARG A 60 6.05 5.05 3.36
C ARG A 60 7.11 6.08 2.96
N ASN A 61 6.86 7.34 3.30
CA ASN A 61 7.75 8.47 3.01
C ASN A 61 8.08 8.58 1.51
N PHE A 62 7.10 8.30 0.64
CA PHE A 62 7.32 8.24 -0.80
C PHE A 62 7.72 9.58 -1.42
N HIS A 63 7.42 10.70 -0.76
CA HIS A 63 7.93 12.02 -1.17
C HIS A 63 9.46 12.07 -1.24
N LYS A 64 10.13 11.57 -0.19
CA LYS A 64 11.60 11.47 -0.14
C LYS A 64 12.12 10.44 -1.13
N PHE A 65 11.39 9.33 -1.30
CA PHE A 65 11.73 8.30 -2.30
C PHE A 65 11.74 8.88 -3.71
N ALA A 66 10.67 9.59 -4.09
CA ALA A 66 10.51 10.22 -5.39
C ALA A 66 11.58 11.29 -5.65
N GLU A 67 11.96 12.08 -4.64
CA GLU A 67 13.02 13.08 -4.75
C GLU A 67 14.39 12.44 -4.99
N GLN A 68 14.77 11.44 -4.18
CA GLN A 68 16.07 10.76 -4.29
C GLN A 68 16.20 9.97 -5.61
N HIS A 69 15.09 9.42 -6.10
CA HIS A 69 15.04 8.74 -7.40
C HIS A 69 14.62 9.67 -8.55
N LYS A 70 14.63 10.99 -8.36
CA LYS A 70 14.42 12.00 -9.42
C LYS A 70 13.17 11.73 -10.29
N PHE A 71 12.05 11.47 -9.63
CA PHE A 71 10.78 11.26 -10.33
C PHE A 71 10.35 12.53 -11.05
N THR A 72 9.79 12.35 -12.24
CA THR A 72 9.18 13.42 -13.02
C THR A 72 7.99 14.00 -12.26
N LYS A 73 7.91 15.32 -12.19
CA LYS A 73 6.79 16.05 -11.56
C LYS A 73 5.94 16.71 -12.65
N PRO A 74 4.60 16.70 -12.55
CA PRO A 74 3.80 16.24 -11.40
C PRO A 74 3.67 14.72 -11.27
N ASN A 75 3.72 13.98 -12.39
CA ASN A 75 3.54 12.53 -12.44
C ASN A 75 4.68 11.87 -13.22
N ASP A 76 5.14 10.70 -12.77
CA ASP A 76 6.14 9.88 -13.46
C ASP A 76 5.50 8.58 -13.95
N ASN A 77 5.39 8.42 -15.28
CA ASN A 77 4.77 7.25 -15.89
C ASN A 77 5.53 5.95 -15.59
N ARG A 78 6.85 6.01 -15.34
CA ARG A 78 7.64 4.82 -14.99
C ARG A 78 7.26 4.32 -13.61
N ALA A 79 7.11 5.25 -12.65
CA ALA A 79 6.70 4.93 -11.29
C ALA A 79 5.27 4.38 -11.24
N LEU A 80 4.33 5.02 -11.95
CA LEU A 80 2.94 4.56 -12.03
C LEU A 80 2.83 3.20 -12.73
N GLY A 81 3.62 2.99 -13.79
CA GLY A 81 3.74 1.70 -14.48
C GLY A 81 4.25 0.60 -13.56
N LEU A 82 5.31 0.88 -12.78
CA LEU A 82 5.87 -0.07 -11.82
C LEU A 82 4.88 -0.42 -10.71
N MET A 83 4.18 0.57 -10.15
CA MET A 83 3.13 0.36 -9.14
C MET A 83 2.02 -0.55 -9.70
N SER A 84 1.62 -0.32 -10.95
CA SER A 84 0.58 -1.11 -11.59
C SER A 84 1.03 -2.53 -11.92
N ARG A 85 2.26 -2.73 -12.40
CA ARG A 85 2.82 -4.08 -12.60
C ARG A 85 2.93 -4.85 -11.29
N SER A 86 3.27 -4.15 -10.21
CA SER A 86 3.31 -4.73 -8.86
C SER A 86 1.91 -5.12 -8.39
N ALA A 87 0.89 -4.29 -8.67
CA ALA A 87 -0.51 -4.61 -8.37
C ALA A 87 -1.01 -5.82 -9.17
N HIS A 88 -0.68 -5.93 -10.46
CA HIS A 88 -1.00 -7.12 -11.26
C HIS A 88 -0.40 -8.38 -10.66
N SER A 89 0.86 -8.32 -10.22
CA SER A 89 1.52 -9.48 -9.58
C SER A 89 0.86 -9.91 -8.28
N VAL A 90 0.22 -8.97 -7.55
CA VAL A 90 -0.59 -9.29 -6.37
C VAL A 90 -1.91 -9.95 -6.77
N MET A 91 -2.58 -9.46 -7.82
CA MET A 91 -3.84 -10.02 -8.30
C MET A 91 -3.67 -11.40 -8.96
N GLU A 92 -2.52 -11.67 -9.58
CA GLU A 92 -2.18 -12.97 -10.16
C GLU A 92 -1.89 -14.02 -9.07
N GLU A 93 -1.21 -13.63 -7.99
CA GLU A 93 -0.81 -14.53 -6.90
C GLU A 93 -1.94 -14.76 -5.88
N LEU A 94 -2.71 -13.72 -5.56
CA LEU A 94 -3.78 -13.79 -4.56
C LEU A 94 -5.13 -13.92 -5.25
N GLU A 95 -5.70 -15.12 -5.15
CA GLU A 95 -7.06 -15.37 -5.60
C GLU A 95 -8.07 -14.54 -4.79
N ASP A 96 -9.28 -14.38 -5.33
CA ASP A 96 -10.41 -13.64 -4.73
C ASP A 96 -10.35 -12.10 -4.75
N ILE A 97 -9.27 -11.50 -5.26
CA ILE A 97 -9.24 -10.06 -5.54
C ILE A 97 -10.10 -9.78 -6.77
N VAL A 98 -11.14 -8.96 -6.62
CA VAL A 98 -12.11 -8.65 -7.70
C VAL A 98 -11.78 -7.36 -8.44
N ILE A 99 -11.19 -6.40 -7.74
CA ILE A 99 -10.77 -5.12 -8.32
C ILE A 99 -9.59 -4.58 -7.52
N ALA A 100 -8.65 -3.94 -8.23
CA ALA A 100 -7.62 -3.10 -7.63
C ALA A 100 -7.72 -1.69 -8.21
N TYR A 101 -7.54 -0.68 -7.37
CA TYR A 101 -7.51 0.73 -7.77
C TYR A 101 -6.25 1.38 -7.22
N GLY A 102 -5.49 2.10 -8.06
CA GLY A 102 -4.24 2.74 -7.66
C GLY A 102 -4.17 4.20 -8.10
N GLN A 103 -3.52 5.01 -7.27
CA GLN A 103 -3.26 6.44 -7.49
C GLN A 103 -1.94 6.80 -6.82
N SER A 104 -1.10 7.60 -7.48
CA SER A 104 0.14 8.13 -6.90
C SER A 104 1.01 7.02 -6.33
N ASP A 105 1.04 6.89 -5.00
CA ASP A 105 1.79 5.95 -4.18
C ASP A 105 0.89 5.04 -3.33
N GLU A 106 -0.44 5.05 -3.56
CA GLU A 106 -1.42 4.17 -2.91
C GLU A 106 -2.05 3.16 -3.88
N PHE A 107 -2.39 1.98 -3.35
CA PHE A 107 -3.12 0.93 -4.07
C PHE A 107 -4.13 0.23 -3.14
N SER A 108 -5.36 0.05 -3.61
CA SER A 108 -6.44 -0.59 -2.88
C SER A 108 -6.85 -1.88 -3.58
N PHE A 109 -6.76 -3.00 -2.87
CA PHE A 109 -7.16 -4.32 -3.34
C PHE A 109 -8.46 -4.74 -2.66
N VAL A 110 -9.48 -5.09 -3.44
CA VAL A 110 -10.80 -5.47 -2.92
C VAL A 110 -10.98 -6.98 -3.08
N PHE A 111 -11.11 -7.68 -1.96
CA PHE A 111 -11.45 -9.10 -1.93
C PHE A 111 -12.97 -9.30 -1.93
N LYS A 112 -13.43 -10.35 -2.61
CA LYS A 112 -14.85 -10.72 -2.65
C LYS A 112 -15.41 -10.97 -1.24
N ARG A 113 -16.67 -10.58 -1.01
CA ARG A 113 -17.34 -10.74 0.29
C ARG A 113 -17.46 -12.19 0.78
N THR A 114 -17.44 -13.14 -0.16
CA THR A 114 -17.51 -14.59 0.08
C THR A 114 -16.14 -15.23 0.28
N SER A 115 -15.04 -14.47 0.20
CA SER A 115 -13.69 -15.03 0.33
C SER A 115 -13.50 -15.73 1.68
N THR A 116 -12.92 -16.92 1.65
CA THR A 116 -12.51 -17.66 2.84
C THR A 116 -10.99 -17.73 2.99
N TRP A 117 -10.27 -16.95 2.18
CA TRP A 117 -8.82 -16.95 2.11
C TRP A 117 -8.20 -16.65 3.48
N PHE A 118 -7.21 -17.44 3.89
CA PHE A 118 -6.60 -17.40 5.23
C PHE A 118 -7.58 -17.36 6.42
N LYS A 119 -8.77 -17.98 6.30
CA LYS A 119 -9.86 -17.88 7.27
C LYS A 119 -10.31 -16.42 7.52
N ARG A 120 -10.09 -15.53 6.55
CA ARG A 120 -10.37 -14.09 6.61
C ARG A 120 -9.58 -13.34 7.70
N ARG A 121 -8.42 -13.85 8.12
CA ARG A 121 -7.56 -13.13 9.08
C ARG A 121 -6.98 -11.87 8.46
N ALA A 122 -7.25 -10.72 9.06
CA ALA A 122 -6.84 -9.42 8.56
C ALA A 122 -5.32 -9.31 8.39
N SER A 123 -4.57 -9.74 9.41
CA SER A 123 -3.10 -9.76 9.43
C SER A 123 -2.53 -10.53 8.24
N LYS A 124 -3.07 -11.71 7.95
CA LYS A 124 -2.60 -12.54 6.84
C LYS A 124 -2.85 -11.84 5.50
N LEU A 125 -4.07 -11.40 5.26
CA LEU A 125 -4.43 -10.69 4.02
C LEU A 125 -3.51 -9.46 3.81
N MET A 126 -3.38 -8.63 4.85
CA MET A 126 -2.51 -7.46 4.83
C MET A 126 -1.06 -7.83 4.55
N THR A 127 -0.47 -8.75 5.32
CA THR A 127 0.95 -9.10 5.18
C THR A 127 1.26 -9.70 3.82
N HIS A 128 0.37 -10.53 3.27
CA HIS A 128 0.58 -11.17 1.97
C HIS A 128 0.49 -10.14 0.83
N VAL A 129 -0.51 -9.26 0.85
CA VAL A 129 -0.64 -8.18 -0.12
C VAL A 129 0.56 -7.23 -0.04
N THR A 130 0.92 -6.75 1.16
CA THR A 130 2.05 -5.84 1.34
C THR A 130 3.38 -6.49 0.96
N SER A 131 3.62 -7.75 1.34
CA SER A 131 4.87 -8.44 1.02
C SER A 131 5.02 -8.68 -0.47
N GLN A 132 3.95 -9.16 -1.12
CA GLN A 132 3.96 -9.45 -2.56
C GLN A 132 4.09 -8.18 -3.39
N PHE A 133 3.44 -7.10 -2.98
CA PHE A 133 3.57 -5.80 -3.63
C PHE A 133 5.00 -5.25 -3.48
N SER A 134 5.54 -5.26 -2.27
CA SER A 134 6.88 -4.72 -1.99
C SER A 134 7.98 -5.52 -2.71
N SER A 135 7.88 -6.85 -2.73
CA SER A 135 8.83 -7.70 -3.45
C SER A 135 8.74 -7.45 -4.96
N SER A 136 7.53 -7.38 -5.51
CA SER A 136 7.31 -7.11 -6.94
C SER A 136 7.85 -5.74 -7.34
N TYR A 137 7.67 -4.71 -6.51
CA TYR A 137 8.16 -3.37 -6.79
C TYR A 137 9.69 -3.33 -6.94
N VAL A 138 10.41 -4.06 -6.08
CA VAL A 138 11.88 -4.17 -6.18
C VAL A 138 12.28 -5.06 -7.36
N PHE A 139 11.57 -6.16 -7.57
CA PHE A 139 11.86 -7.14 -8.61
C PHE A 139 11.74 -6.54 -10.02
N TYR A 140 10.65 -5.83 -10.28
CA TYR A 140 10.36 -5.22 -11.59
C TYR A 140 10.97 -3.82 -11.76
N TRP A 141 11.67 -3.28 -10.75
CA TRP A 141 12.22 -1.92 -10.79
C TRP A 141 13.03 -1.66 -12.08
N ARG A 142 13.92 -2.59 -12.43
CA ARG A 142 14.81 -2.46 -13.59
C ARG A 142 14.06 -2.40 -14.92
N GLU A 143 12.87 -3.00 -15.02
CA GLU A 143 12.06 -2.97 -16.24
C GLU A 143 11.52 -1.56 -16.54
N PHE A 144 11.23 -0.78 -15.51
CA PHE A 144 10.65 0.56 -15.64
C PHE A 144 11.68 1.68 -15.53
N PHE A 145 12.74 1.46 -14.73
CA PHE A 145 13.76 2.47 -14.43
C PHE A 145 15.09 2.23 -15.16
N GLY A 146 15.21 1.14 -15.93
CA GLY A 146 16.39 0.81 -16.72
C GLY A 146 17.64 0.72 -15.85
N ASP A 147 18.65 1.52 -16.19
CA ASP A 147 19.94 1.54 -15.47
C ASP A 147 19.92 2.34 -14.18
N GLN A 148 18.83 3.05 -13.85
CA GLN A 148 18.74 3.79 -12.61
C GLN A 148 18.66 2.82 -11.42
N PRO A 149 19.67 2.79 -10.53
CA PRO A 149 19.68 1.84 -9.43
C PRO A 149 18.65 2.23 -8.37
N LEU A 150 18.08 1.21 -7.71
CA LEU A 150 17.28 1.40 -6.51
C LEU A 150 18.22 1.73 -5.34
N LEU A 151 18.11 2.94 -4.80
CA LEU A 151 19.05 3.45 -3.78
C LEU A 151 18.80 2.81 -2.41
N PHE A 152 17.55 2.52 -2.09
CA PHE A 152 17.14 1.88 -0.85
C PHE A 152 15.80 1.15 -1.05
N PRO A 153 15.54 0.06 -0.31
CA PRO A 153 14.30 -0.68 -0.46
C PRO A 153 13.11 0.18 -0.01
N PRO A 154 12.06 0.31 -0.84
CA PRO A 154 10.85 1.00 -0.44
C PRO A 154 10.11 0.19 0.63
N SER A 155 9.19 0.85 1.32
CA SER A 155 8.32 0.21 2.30
C SER A 155 6.90 0.72 2.10
N PHE A 156 5.93 -0.15 2.31
CA PHE A 156 4.51 0.18 2.17
C PHE A 156 3.80 -0.08 3.49
N ASP A 157 3.01 0.89 3.92
CA ASP A 157 2.03 0.71 5.00
C ASP A 157 0.80 0.00 4.44
N GLY A 158 0.20 -0.87 5.23
CA GLY A 158 -0.97 -1.66 4.84
C GLY A 158 -2.06 -1.50 5.88
N ARG A 159 -3.31 -1.36 5.45
CA ARG A 159 -4.48 -1.41 6.34
C ARG A 159 -5.62 -2.18 5.73
N VAL A 160 -6.41 -2.81 6.60
CA VAL A 160 -7.59 -3.59 6.23
C VAL A 160 -8.84 -2.83 6.68
N VAL A 161 -9.79 -2.65 5.75
CA VAL A 161 -11.08 -2.01 6.01
C VAL A 161 -12.19 -2.91 5.49
N LEU A 162 -13.29 -2.99 6.23
CA LEU A 162 -14.44 -3.83 5.88
C LEU A 162 -15.61 -2.97 5.41
N TYR A 163 -16.20 -3.34 4.29
CA TYR A 163 -17.41 -2.69 3.76
C TYR A 163 -18.56 -3.70 3.65
N PRO A 164 -19.69 -3.45 4.34
CA PRO A 164 -20.78 -4.43 4.42
C PRO A 164 -21.66 -4.46 3.16
N SER A 165 -21.67 -3.40 2.36
CA SER A 165 -22.55 -3.28 1.19
C SER A 165 -21.80 -2.85 -0.07
N ASN A 166 -22.38 -3.15 -1.23
CA ASN A 166 -21.89 -2.67 -2.53
C ASN A 166 -21.84 -1.14 -2.58
N ARG A 167 -22.81 -0.46 -1.96
CA ARG A 167 -22.86 1.00 -1.92
C ARG A 167 -21.65 1.56 -1.19
N ASN A 168 -21.33 1.04 0.00
CA ASN A 168 -20.16 1.52 0.74
C ASN A 168 -18.85 1.28 0.00
N LEU A 169 -18.73 0.15 -0.71
CA LEU A 169 -17.56 -0.12 -1.54
C LEU A 169 -17.45 0.87 -2.72
N ARG A 170 -18.57 1.15 -3.41
CA ARG A 170 -18.60 2.15 -4.49
C ARG A 170 -18.24 3.54 -3.96
N ASP A 171 -18.85 3.95 -2.85
CA ASP A 171 -18.57 5.24 -2.22
C ASP A 171 -17.08 5.36 -1.84
N TYR A 172 -16.47 4.28 -1.35
CA TYR A 172 -15.03 4.23 -1.08
C TYR A 172 -14.18 4.41 -2.34
N LEU A 173 -14.48 3.67 -3.42
CA LEU A 173 -13.74 3.80 -4.68
C LEU A 173 -13.93 5.19 -5.30
N SER A 174 -15.14 5.73 -5.29
CA SER A 174 -15.43 7.09 -5.73
C SER A 174 -14.69 8.13 -4.90
N TRP A 175 -14.57 7.93 -3.59
CA TRP A 175 -13.80 8.80 -2.71
C TRP A 175 -12.31 8.78 -3.06
N ARG A 176 -11.75 7.62 -3.45
CA ARG A 176 -10.36 7.52 -3.94
C ARG A 176 -10.18 8.18 -5.30
N GLN A 177 -11.15 8.04 -6.19
CA GLN A 177 -11.10 8.72 -7.48
C GLN A 177 -11.21 10.25 -7.36
N ALA A 178 -12.06 10.75 -6.47
CA ALA A 178 -12.18 12.19 -6.22
C ALA A 178 -10.88 12.77 -5.63
N ASP A 179 -10.24 12.05 -4.72
CA ASP A 179 -8.93 12.39 -4.15
C ASP A 179 -7.85 12.48 -5.23
N CYS A 180 -7.78 11.48 -6.11
CA CYS A 180 -6.91 11.48 -7.29
C CYS A 180 -7.12 12.73 -8.13
N HIS A 181 -8.38 13.05 -8.45
CA HIS A 181 -8.71 14.20 -9.28
C HIS A 181 -8.24 15.52 -8.65
N ILE A 182 -8.56 15.74 -7.37
CA ILE A 182 -8.19 16.95 -6.64
C ILE A 182 -6.67 17.09 -6.53
N ASN A 183 -5.98 16.01 -6.13
CA ASN A 183 -4.54 16.01 -5.93
C ASN A 183 -3.79 16.17 -7.25
N ASN A 184 -4.22 15.50 -8.31
CA ASN A 184 -3.60 15.62 -9.63
C ASN A 184 -3.80 17.02 -10.20
N LEU A 185 -4.99 17.62 -10.05
CA LEU A 185 -5.26 18.98 -10.47
C LEU A 185 -4.35 19.97 -9.73
N TYR A 186 -4.32 19.89 -8.40
CA TYR A 186 -3.46 20.75 -7.58
C TYR A 186 -1.99 20.61 -7.96
N ASN A 187 -1.46 19.39 -8.02
CA ASN A 187 -0.06 19.12 -8.35
C ASN A 187 0.31 19.59 -9.75
N THR A 188 -0.58 19.40 -10.73
CA THR A 188 -0.32 19.83 -12.11
C THR A 188 -0.19 21.35 -12.19
N VAL A 189 -1.09 22.09 -11.55
CA VAL A 189 -1.00 23.56 -11.54
C VAL A 189 0.22 24.01 -10.74
N PHE A 190 0.45 23.44 -9.55
CA PHE A 190 1.60 23.75 -8.71
C PHE A 190 2.93 23.59 -9.45
N TRP A 191 3.17 22.42 -10.06
CA TRP A 191 4.42 22.16 -10.77
C TRP A 191 4.53 22.93 -12.08
N THR A 192 3.40 23.27 -12.73
CA THR A 192 3.42 24.16 -13.89
C THR A 192 3.86 25.58 -13.50
N LEU A 193 3.38 26.10 -12.37
CA LEU A 193 3.80 27.42 -11.84
C LEU A 193 5.29 27.43 -11.49
N VAL A 194 5.80 26.35 -10.91
CA VAL A 194 7.23 26.23 -10.56
C VAL A 194 8.10 26.10 -11.82
N GLN A 195 7.78 25.16 -12.70
CA GLN A 195 8.64 24.82 -13.84
C GLN A 195 8.53 25.80 -15.01
N LYS A 196 7.31 26.25 -15.35
CA LYS A 196 7.05 27.18 -16.47
C LYS A 196 6.90 28.62 -16.01
N GLY A 197 6.33 28.84 -14.83
CA GLY A 197 6.14 30.17 -14.27
C GLY A 197 7.39 30.73 -13.56
N GLY A 198 8.37 29.88 -13.24
CA GLY A 198 9.59 30.29 -12.53
C GLY A 198 9.35 30.68 -11.06
N LEU A 199 8.18 30.34 -10.49
CA LEU A 199 7.87 30.60 -9.09
C LEU A 199 8.66 29.62 -8.20
N THR A 200 9.01 30.07 -6.99
CA THR A 200 9.47 29.14 -5.96
C THR A 200 8.30 28.28 -5.46
N THR A 201 8.61 27.16 -4.81
CA THR A 201 7.58 26.27 -4.24
C THR A 201 6.68 27.00 -3.24
N VAL A 202 7.24 27.89 -2.42
CA VAL A 202 6.49 28.70 -1.45
C VAL A 202 5.56 29.68 -2.18
N GLN A 203 6.05 30.37 -3.21
CA GLN A 203 5.24 31.31 -3.99
C GLN A 203 4.11 30.61 -4.74
N ALA A 204 4.37 29.42 -5.31
CA ALA A 204 3.36 28.63 -5.98
C ALA A 204 2.27 28.15 -5.01
N GLU A 205 2.65 27.73 -3.80
CA GLU A 205 1.72 27.34 -2.75
C GLU A 205 0.83 28.51 -2.32
N ASP A 206 1.44 29.67 -2.05
CA ASP A 206 0.70 30.87 -1.64
C ASP A 206 -0.25 31.36 -2.74
N ARG A 207 0.12 31.20 -4.01
CA ARG A 207 -0.75 31.55 -5.15
C ARG A 207 -1.98 30.64 -5.26
N LEU A 208 -1.85 29.38 -4.84
CA LEU A 208 -2.92 28.38 -4.87
C LEU A 208 -3.79 28.36 -3.62
N LYS A 209 -3.38 29.04 -2.53
CA LYS A 209 -4.22 29.26 -1.34
C LYS A 209 -5.40 30.20 -1.59
N LEU A 210 -5.39 30.99 -2.67
CA LEU A 210 -6.46 31.93 -2.99
C LEU A 210 -7.71 31.21 -3.54
N PRO A 211 -8.93 31.65 -3.18
CA PRO A 211 -10.17 31.01 -3.62
C PRO A 211 -10.30 31.00 -5.16
N LEU A 212 -10.97 29.95 -5.67
CA LEU A 212 -11.14 29.55 -7.09
C LEU A 212 -11.78 30.58 -8.04
N THR A 213 -11.95 31.85 -7.65
CA THR A 213 -12.69 32.85 -8.43
C THR A 213 -11.88 33.49 -9.56
N ASP A 214 -10.54 33.49 -9.52
CA ASP A 214 -9.71 34.21 -10.51
C ASP A 214 -8.88 33.32 -11.46
N THR A 215 -8.78 32.01 -11.23
CA THR A 215 -7.97 31.10 -12.07
C THR A 215 -8.80 30.28 -13.06
N ALA A 216 -10.13 30.42 -13.05
CA ALA A 216 -11.06 29.64 -13.85
C ALA A 216 -11.08 29.99 -15.36
N VAL A 217 -10.42 31.07 -15.79
CA VAL A 217 -10.56 31.58 -17.18
C VAL A 217 -9.64 30.90 -18.19
N HIS A 218 -8.64 30.11 -17.77
CA HIS A 218 -7.65 29.53 -18.69
C HIS A 218 -7.69 28.00 -18.86
N TRP A 219 -8.60 27.27 -18.20
CA TRP A 219 -8.51 25.81 -18.14
C TRP A 219 -9.38 25.05 -19.14
N LYS A 220 -10.37 25.68 -19.78
CA LYS A 220 -11.15 25.00 -20.86
C LYS A 220 -10.30 24.62 -22.08
N SER A 221 -9.06 25.11 -22.18
CA SER A 221 -8.10 24.78 -23.25
C SER A 221 -7.10 23.68 -22.87
N VAL A 222 -7.00 23.31 -21.58
CA VAL A 222 -6.19 22.17 -21.14
C VAL A 222 -7.08 20.94 -21.25
N ARG A 223 -7.02 20.26 -22.39
CA ARG A 223 -7.60 18.92 -22.49
C ARG A 223 -7.04 18.09 -21.32
N PRO A 224 -7.87 17.47 -20.48
CA PRO A 224 -7.36 16.51 -19.51
C PRO A 224 -6.56 15.46 -20.31
N PRO A 225 -5.34 15.10 -19.89
CA PRO A 225 -4.72 13.89 -20.43
C PRO A 225 -5.73 12.75 -20.19
N LEU A 226 -6.08 12.02 -21.26
CA LEU A 226 -7.22 11.10 -21.32
C LEU A 226 -7.36 10.22 -20.06
N GLY A 227 -8.59 10.05 -19.59
CA GLY A 227 -8.93 9.02 -18.58
C GLY A 227 -9.90 9.42 -17.45
N CYS A 228 -10.38 10.66 -17.38
CA CYS A 228 -11.26 11.11 -16.26
C CYS A 228 -12.76 11.21 -16.59
N GLU A 229 -13.22 10.68 -17.73
CA GLU A 229 -14.65 10.66 -18.07
C GLU A 229 -15.12 9.21 -18.27
N GLY A 230 -15.59 8.61 -17.19
CA GLY A 230 -16.35 7.35 -17.20
C GLY A 230 -17.58 7.54 -16.34
N ASN A 231 -18.76 7.62 -16.96
CA ASN A 231 -20.03 7.74 -16.27
C ASN A 231 -20.35 6.40 -15.58
N LEU A 232 -20.56 6.42 -14.26
CA LEU A 232 -20.68 5.25 -13.39
C LEU A 232 -22.11 4.66 -13.32
N ASP A 233 -22.99 5.08 -14.24
CA ASP A 233 -24.42 4.75 -14.24
C ASP A 233 -24.77 3.53 -15.09
N ASP A 234 -23.88 3.07 -15.97
CA ASP A 234 -24.05 1.81 -16.68
C ASP A 234 -23.26 0.71 -15.99
N VAL A 235 -23.87 -0.48 -15.89
CA VAL A 235 -23.29 -1.68 -15.28
C VAL A 235 -22.08 -2.10 -16.12
N MET A 236 -20.93 -1.51 -15.82
CA MET A 236 -19.70 -1.77 -16.54
C MET A 236 -19.06 -3.07 -16.05
N THR A 237 -18.89 -4.00 -16.98
CA THR A 237 -18.26 -5.30 -16.75
C THR A 237 -16.78 -5.14 -16.36
N ALA A 238 -16.17 -6.15 -15.73
CA ALA A 238 -14.79 -6.10 -15.25
C ALA A 238 -13.75 -5.70 -16.32
N ASP A 239 -14.08 -5.86 -17.60
CA ASP A 239 -13.25 -5.45 -18.74
C ASP A 239 -13.25 -3.92 -19.01
N GLU A 240 -14.26 -3.18 -18.53
CA GLU A 240 -14.38 -1.73 -18.75
C GLU A 240 -13.68 -0.90 -17.66
N LEU A 241 -13.60 -1.42 -16.43
CA LEU A 241 -12.82 -0.81 -15.35
C LEU A 241 -11.31 -0.81 -15.63
N TRP A 242 -10.82 -1.72 -16.48
CA TRP A 242 -9.42 -1.77 -16.92
C TRP A 242 -9.03 -0.53 -17.74
N LYS A 243 -9.96 0.08 -18.47
CA LYS A 243 -9.70 1.21 -19.38
C LYS A 243 -9.52 2.55 -18.65
N CYS A 244 -10.01 2.68 -17.41
CA CYS A 244 -9.81 3.88 -16.59
C CYS A 244 -8.43 3.95 -15.92
N SER A 245 -7.56 2.94 -16.13
CA SER A 245 -6.23 2.89 -15.50
C SER A 245 -5.07 2.71 -16.46
N PHE A 246 -5.27 2.37 -17.75
CA PHE A 246 -4.20 2.33 -18.74
C PHE A 246 -4.65 2.78 -20.13
N TRP A 247 -3.80 3.59 -20.76
CA TRP A 247 -3.83 3.92 -22.17
C TRP A 247 -3.54 2.64 -22.98
N PRO A 248 -4.41 2.23 -23.94
CA PRO A 248 -3.98 1.32 -24.98
C PRO A 248 -3.03 2.06 -25.94
N THR A 249 -2.03 1.34 -26.43
CA THR A 249 -1.21 1.76 -27.57
C THR A 249 -2.05 1.86 -28.84
#